data_AF-A0A6N6ZDB4-F1
#
_entry.id   AF-A0A6N6ZDB4-F1
#
_cell.length_a   1.000
_cell.length_b   1.000
_cell.length_c   1.000
_cell.angle_alpha   90.00
_cell.angle_beta   90.00
_cell.angle_gamma   90.00
#
_symmetry.space_group_name_H-M   'P 1'
#
loop_
_entity.id
_entity.type
_entity.pdbx_description
1 polymer ?
#
loop_
_entity_poly.entity_id
_entity_poly.type
_entity_poly.pdbx_seq_one_letter_code
_entity_poly.pdbx_strand_id
1 'polypeptide(L)'
;MPNALIPENDGEEGPNEFGNNAINVSIWTEGILLLQGLGLHGVPMPGEIRPQQVSPKPDHAGILGGHQPLPMVPDLLGVNFGRKGHHSVFVCGSAYAGFLEGYSSRHFPLHVYDELRAEAPPEDAIYEFGEHFLADVVANDPVYCGRILTLLGIEAEDFRQSSFCFGDVCKASLVRVGDLANGNRLDAPGDKIVRQAFEMYNNLVRADWLYDRMIQADVVIPLGYLAEQNLAACFFAESRRRGHQEVVVRSLLNENLVVPLPRYERLYSSRYLHRLRNLTFWRGMENVEDAWLLRNDDKEVVMRPVPHPQRNPQFWHDEELLTALRQRWIEEHH
;
A
#
# COMPACT_ATOMS: atom_id res chain seq x y z
N MET A 1 51.71 -23.17 6.20
CA MET A 1 50.26 -23.21 5.90
C MET A 1 49.80 -21.78 5.70
N PRO A 2 49.51 -21.33 4.47
CA PRO A 2 48.94 -20.02 4.24
C PRO A 2 47.40 -20.10 4.24
N ASN A 3 46.80 -19.10 4.89
CA ASN A 3 45.36 -18.88 5.01
C ASN A 3 44.68 -18.82 3.64
N ALA A 4 43.65 -19.64 3.45
CA ALA A 4 42.73 -19.47 2.34
C ALA A 4 41.81 -18.29 2.68
N LEU A 5 41.98 -17.20 1.94
CA LEU A 5 41.05 -16.08 1.87
C LEU A 5 39.72 -16.61 1.32
N ILE A 6 38.66 -16.41 2.10
CA ILE A 6 37.27 -16.54 1.63
C ILE A 6 37.07 -15.38 0.63
N PRO A 7 36.59 -15.63 -0.60
CA PRO A 7 36.29 -14.54 -1.51
C PRO A 7 35.12 -13.73 -0.94
N GLU A 8 35.30 -12.42 -0.88
CA GLU A 8 34.22 -11.45 -0.72
C GLU A 8 33.21 -11.69 -1.85
N ASN A 9 31.97 -11.94 -1.47
CA ASN A 9 30.86 -12.12 -2.38
C ASN A 9 30.38 -10.71 -2.77
N ASP A 10 31.12 -10.07 -3.67
CA ASP A 10 30.74 -8.81 -4.28
C ASP A 10 29.49 -9.02 -5.12
N GLY A 11 28.44 -8.29 -4.77
CA GLY A 11 27.08 -8.50 -5.20
C GLY A 11 26.86 -8.42 -6.70
N GLU A 12 26.13 -9.40 -7.20
CA GLU A 12 25.13 -9.21 -8.24
C GLU A 12 23.88 -9.97 -7.79
N GLU A 13 23.07 -9.34 -6.93
CA GLU A 13 21.64 -9.67 -6.91
C GLU A 13 21.12 -9.32 -8.32
N GLY A 14 20.65 -10.34 -9.04
CA GLY A 14 20.15 -10.19 -10.41
C GLY A 14 19.12 -9.06 -10.52
N PRO A 15 18.91 -8.52 -11.72
CA PRO A 15 18.00 -7.40 -11.90
C PRO A 15 16.64 -7.75 -11.30
N ASN A 16 16.19 -6.95 -10.32
CA ASN A 16 14.77 -6.84 -10.01
C ASN A 16 14.06 -6.46 -11.31
N GLU A 17 13.60 -7.46 -12.06
CA GLU A 17 12.61 -7.30 -13.09
C GLU A 17 11.33 -6.79 -12.39
N PHE A 18 10.65 -5.86 -13.05
CA PHE A 18 9.53 -5.09 -12.50
C PHE A 18 8.59 -5.97 -11.65
N GLY A 19 8.26 -5.54 -10.44
CA GLY A 19 7.29 -6.27 -9.60
C GLY A 19 7.74 -7.62 -9.03
N ASN A 20 8.87 -8.20 -9.42
CA ASN A 20 9.19 -9.60 -9.11
C ASN A 20 10.20 -9.72 -7.96
N ASN A 21 9.72 -9.46 -6.75
CA ASN A 21 10.51 -9.72 -5.55
C ASN A 21 9.78 -10.59 -4.54
N ALA A 22 10.54 -11.10 -3.56
CA ALA A 22 10.03 -12.03 -2.55
C ALA A 22 8.81 -11.49 -1.78
N ILE A 23 8.69 -10.16 -1.60
CA ILE A 23 7.54 -9.54 -0.93
C ILE A 23 6.29 -9.68 -1.80
N ASN A 24 6.36 -9.37 -3.10
CA ASN A 24 5.20 -9.51 -3.97
C ASN A 24 4.80 -10.98 -4.19
N VAL A 25 5.78 -11.89 -4.28
CA VAL A 25 5.51 -13.33 -4.32
C VAL A 25 4.78 -13.76 -3.04
N SER A 26 5.26 -13.34 -1.87
CA SER A 26 4.61 -13.60 -0.58
C SER A 26 3.20 -13.01 -0.52
N ILE A 27 2.98 -11.78 -1.00
CA ILE A 27 1.63 -11.17 -1.09
C ILE A 27 0.70 -12.04 -1.94
N TRP A 28 1.16 -12.46 -3.11
CA TRP A 28 0.38 -13.25 -4.05
C TRP A 28 0.02 -14.63 -3.48
N THR A 29 1.01 -15.33 -2.91
CA THR A 29 0.84 -16.71 -2.44
C THR A 29 0.24 -16.80 -1.05
N GLU A 30 0.78 -16.08 -0.06
CA GLU A 30 0.27 -16.12 1.32
C GLU A 30 -1.04 -15.36 1.46
N GLY A 31 -1.25 -14.31 0.66
CA GLY A 31 -2.49 -13.53 0.67
C GLY A 31 -3.72 -14.39 0.42
N ILE A 32 -3.64 -15.39 -0.47
CA ILE A 32 -4.73 -16.35 -0.70
C ILE A 32 -5.04 -17.12 0.59
N LEU A 33 -4.01 -17.65 1.27
CA LEU A 33 -4.18 -18.42 2.49
C LEU A 33 -4.79 -17.57 3.62
N LEU A 34 -4.38 -16.31 3.74
CA LEU A 34 -4.96 -15.36 4.68
C LEU A 34 -6.44 -15.13 4.41
N LEU A 35 -6.79 -14.90 3.13
CA LEU A 35 -8.18 -14.71 2.71
C LEU A 35 -9.03 -15.95 2.95
N GLN A 36 -8.50 -17.15 2.73
CA GLN A 36 -9.16 -18.42 3.04
C GLN A 36 -9.39 -18.58 4.55
N GLY A 37 -8.41 -18.18 5.37
CA GLY A 37 -8.46 -18.26 6.82
C GLY A 37 -9.54 -17.38 7.47
N LEU A 38 -10.14 -16.44 6.74
CA LEU A 38 -11.25 -15.62 7.23
C LEU A 38 -12.57 -16.41 7.37
N GLY A 39 -12.68 -17.62 6.80
CA GLY A 39 -13.88 -18.45 6.89
C GLY A 39 -15.09 -17.84 6.16
N LEU A 40 -14.85 -16.94 5.21
CA LEU A 40 -15.86 -16.19 4.46
C LEU A 40 -16.44 -17.02 3.30
N HIS A 41 -16.87 -18.24 3.59
CA HIS A 41 -17.45 -19.13 2.60
C HIS A 41 -18.91 -18.75 2.29
N GLY A 42 -19.35 -18.96 1.05
CA GLY A 42 -20.74 -18.76 0.63
C GLY A 42 -21.01 -17.46 -0.14
N VAL A 43 -22.28 -17.29 -0.52
CA VAL A 43 -22.75 -16.12 -1.28
C VAL A 43 -22.84 -14.93 -0.31
N PRO A 44 -22.15 -13.81 -0.59
CA PRO A 44 -22.19 -12.64 0.29
C PRO A 44 -23.58 -12.00 0.32
N MET A 45 -24.02 -11.57 1.50
CA MET A 45 -25.34 -10.94 1.70
C MET A 45 -25.26 -9.41 1.63
N PRO A 46 -26.29 -8.71 1.13
CA PRO A 46 -26.34 -7.25 1.18
C PRO A 46 -26.10 -6.70 2.59
N GLY A 47 -25.28 -5.65 2.68
CA GLY A 47 -24.88 -5.00 3.93
C GLY A 47 -23.64 -5.59 4.61
N GLU A 48 -23.24 -6.83 4.25
CA GLU A 48 -22.04 -7.49 4.75
C GLU A 48 -20.77 -6.74 4.32
N ILE A 49 -19.72 -6.75 5.15
CA ILE A 49 -18.42 -6.17 4.82
C ILE A 49 -17.40 -7.29 4.64
N ARG A 50 -16.70 -7.30 3.50
CA ARG A 50 -15.74 -8.34 3.15
C ARG A 50 -14.63 -7.81 2.24
N PRO A 51 -13.50 -8.53 2.12
CA PRO A 51 -12.54 -8.29 1.05
C PRO A 51 -13.16 -8.57 -0.31
N GLN A 52 -12.89 -7.69 -1.28
CA GLN A 52 -13.38 -7.81 -2.65
C GLN A 52 -12.93 -9.12 -3.30
N GLN A 53 -11.69 -9.54 -3.04
CA GLN A 53 -11.05 -10.75 -3.56
C GLN A 53 -11.73 -12.07 -3.15
N VAL A 54 -12.60 -12.05 -2.13
CA VAL A 54 -13.41 -13.20 -1.69
C VAL A 54 -14.90 -12.99 -1.83
N SER A 55 -15.29 -11.88 -2.47
CA SER A 55 -16.68 -11.48 -2.56
C SER A 55 -17.11 -11.34 -4.01
N PRO A 56 -17.00 -12.40 -4.82
CA PRO A 56 -17.41 -12.28 -6.20
C PRO A 56 -18.90 -11.97 -6.32
N LYS A 57 -19.28 -11.29 -7.40
CA LYS A 57 -20.68 -11.11 -7.75
C LYS A 57 -21.30 -12.44 -8.20
N PRO A 58 -22.61 -12.64 -8.02
CA PRO A 58 -23.27 -13.89 -8.37
C PRO A 58 -23.11 -14.32 -9.84
N ASP A 59 -23.07 -13.36 -10.77
CA ASP A 59 -22.85 -13.54 -12.20
C ASP A 59 -21.40 -13.96 -12.54
N HIS A 60 -20.44 -13.63 -11.66
CA HIS A 60 -19.04 -14.03 -11.79
C HIS A 60 -18.71 -15.37 -11.12
N ALA A 61 -19.68 -16.00 -10.45
CA ALA A 61 -19.47 -17.28 -9.76
C ALA A 61 -19.08 -18.42 -10.72
N GLY A 62 -19.48 -18.33 -12.00
CA GLY A 62 -19.10 -19.28 -13.04
C GLY A 62 -17.70 -19.05 -13.62
N ILE A 63 -17.18 -17.82 -13.55
CA ILE A 63 -15.83 -17.47 -14.02
C ILE A 63 -14.82 -17.96 -12.99
N LEU A 64 -15.02 -17.59 -11.72
CA LEU A 64 -14.04 -17.82 -10.65
C LEU A 64 -13.95 -19.27 -10.13
N GLY A 65 -14.59 -20.22 -10.80
CA GLY A 65 -14.38 -21.66 -10.63
C GLY A 65 -14.16 -22.13 -9.19
N GLY A 66 -15.21 -22.05 -8.35
CA GLY A 66 -15.25 -22.69 -7.04
C GLY A 66 -14.52 -21.94 -5.91
N HIS A 67 -15.27 -21.18 -5.12
CA HIS A 67 -15.04 -20.75 -3.72
C HIS A 67 -13.64 -20.27 -3.26
N GLN A 68 -12.62 -20.20 -4.11
CA GLN A 68 -11.27 -19.83 -3.72
C GLN A 68 -11.07 -18.32 -3.88
N PRO A 69 -10.42 -17.67 -2.90
CA PRO A 69 -10.04 -16.27 -3.03
C PRO A 69 -9.16 -16.00 -4.24
N LEU A 70 -9.34 -14.83 -4.85
CA LEU A 70 -8.33 -14.24 -5.72
C LEU A 70 -7.11 -13.80 -4.88
N PRO A 71 -5.90 -13.75 -5.46
CA PRO A 71 -4.72 -13.21 -4.79
C PRO A 71 -4.95 -11.79 -4.23
N MET A 72 -4.22 -11.42 -3.19
CA MET A 72 -4.16 -10.02 -2.76
C MET A 72 -3.39 -9.18 -3.78
N VAL A 73 -3.63 -7.87 -3.79
CA VAL A 73 -2.97 -6.96 -4.73
C VAL A 73 -1.48 -6.81 -4.36
N PRO A 74 -0.54 -7.23 -5.23
CA PRO A 74 0.89 -6.97 -5.03
C PRO A 74 1.19 -5.48 -5.18
N ASP A 75 2.37 -5.06 -4.69
CA ASP A 75 2.85 -3.70 -4.91
C ASP A 75 3.32 -3.50 -6.36
N LEU A 76 3.04 -2.34 -6.93
CA LEU A 76 3.63 -1.93 -8.21
C LEU A 76 5.03 -1.38 -7.95
N LEU A 77 6.05 -1.96 -8.57
CA LEU A 77 7.44 -1.71 -8.22
C LEU A 77 8.29 -1.40 -9.45
N GLY A 78 8.72 -0.15 -9.59
CA GLY A 78 9.72 0.24 -10.57
C GLY A 78 11.04 -0.53 -10.37
N VAL A 79 11.71 -0.89 -11.46
CA VAL A 79 12.92 -1.74 -11.42
C VAL A 79 14.06 -1.13 -10.60
N ASN A 80 14.10 0.19 -10.46
CA ASN A 80 15.15 0.91 -9.73
C ASN A 80 14.79 1.18 -8.26
N PHE A 81 13.60 0.78 -7.78
CA PHE A 81 13.24 0.93 -6.38
C PHE A 81 14.13 0.06 -5.48
N GLY A 82 14.61 0.65 -4.39
CA GLY A 82 15.52 0.01 -3.43
C GLY A 82 16.93 -0.24 -3.95
N ARG A 83 17.23 0.13 -5.21
CA ARG A 83 18.58 -0.02 -5.76
C ARG A 83 19.52 1.03 -5.19
N LYS A 84 20.73 0.60 -4.83
CA LYS A 84 21.78 1.50 -4.37
C LYS A 84 22.07 2.57 -5.41
N GLY A 85 22.17 3.83 -4.98
CA GLY A 85 22.41 4.98 -5.86
C GLY A 85 21.16 5.59 -6.48
N HIS A 86 19.97 5.03 -6.22
CA HIS A 86 18.69 5.61 -6.62
C HIS A 86 17.92 6.07 -5.39
N HIS A 87 17.36 7.27 -5.46
CA HIS A 87 16.48 7.77 -4.40
C HIS A 87 15.09 7.12 -4.54
N SER A 88 14.73 6.28 -3.58
CA SER A 88 13.55 5.41 -3.69
C SER A 88 12.34 5.95 -2.93
N VAL A 89 11.18 5.86 -3.56
CA VAL A 89 9.93 6.47 -3.05
C VAL A 89 8.85 5.44 -2.93
N PHE A 90 8.30 5.29 -1.74
CA PHE A 90 7.16 4.41 -1.52
C PHE A 90 5.89 5.24 -1.29
N VAL A 91 5.02 5.25 -2.28
CA VAL A 91 3.67 5.79 -2.16
C VAL A 91 2.75 4.70 -1.64
N CYS A 92 2.11 4.95 -0.50
CA CYS A 92 1.27 3.97 0.14
C CYS A 92 -0.12 4.53 0.44
N GLY A 93 -1.15 3.94 -0.16
CA GLY A 93 -2.53 4.19 0.17
C GLY A 93 -3.03 3.37 1.36
N SER A 94 -4.33 3.48 1.62
CA SER A 94 -5.00 2.71 2.68
C SER A 94 -5.96 1.64 2.12
N ALA A 95 -5.88 1.33 0.83
CA ALA A 95 -6.84 0.60 -0.01
C ALA A 95 -8.09 0.07 0.69
N TYR A 96 -9.14 0.86 0.56
CA TYR A 96 -10.52 0.42 0.77
C TYR A 96 -11.38 0.67 -0.46
N ALA A 97 -10.75 1.00 -1.59
CA ALA A 97 -11.40 1.16 -2.88
C ALA A 97 -11.20 -0.13 -3.68
N GLY A 98 -12.29 -0.73 -4.14
CA GLY A 98 -12.18 -1.82 -5.10
C GLY A 98 -11.54 -1.34 -6.40
N PHE A 99 -10.97 -2.27 -7.16
CA PHE A 99 -10.37 -1.97 -8.48
C PHE A 99 -10.93 -2.86 -9.59
N LEU A 100 -11.44 -4.05 -9.23
CA LEU A 100 -12.07 -4.95 -10.19
C LEU A 100 -13.33 -4.30 -10.79
N GLU A 101 -13.50 -4.50 -12.09
CA GLU A 101 -14.64 -4.03 -12.86
C GLU A 101 -15.95 -4.54 -12.26
N GLY A 102 -16.94 -3.66 -12.27
CA GLY A 102 -18.28 -3.93 -11.73
C GLY A 102 -18.38 -3.72 -10.22
N TYR A 103 -17.29 -3.76 -9.46
CA TYR A 103 -17.31 -3.48 -8.02
C TYR A 103 -16.90 -2.04 -7.70
N SER A 104 -16.19 -1.40 -8.63
CA SER A 104 -15.65 -0.07 -8.49
C SER A 104 -15.86 0.71 -9.79
N SER A 105 -15.64 2.02 -9.75
CA SER A 105 -15.60 2.86 -10.94
C SER A 105 -14.30 2.69 -11.75
N ARG A 106 -13.48 1.69 -11.43
CA ARG A 106 -12.22 1.37 -12.11
C ARG A 106 -12.41 0.17 -13.03
N HIS A 107 -11.47 -0.03 -13.94
CA HIS A 107 -11.68 -0.84 -15.13
C HIS A 107 -10.92 -2.16 -15.15
N PHE A 108 -10.32 -2.62 -14.04
CA PHE A 108 -9.55 -3.87 -14.08
C PHE A 108 -10.45 -5.07 -14.38
N PRO A 109 -10.32 -5.75 -15.53
CA PRO A 109 -11.26 -6.81 -15.91
C PRO A 109 -11.10 -8.04 -15.00
N LEU A 110 -12.22 -8.54 -14.48
CA LEU A 110 -12.18 -9.67 -13.54
C LEU A 110 -11.61 -10.95 -14.16
N HIS A 111 -11.94 -11.23 -15.42
CA HIS A 111 -11.48 -12.43 -16.12
C HIS A 111 -9.96 -12.44 -16.26
N VAL A 112 -9.33 -11.31 -16.60
CA VAL A 112 -7.87 -11.16 -16.62
C VAL A 112 -7.27 -11.51 -15.26
N TYR A 113 -7.85 -11.01 -14.16
CA TYR A 113 -7.31 -11.30 -12.83
C TYR A 113 -7.41 -12.79 -12.45
N ASP A 114 -8.46 -13.47 -12.92
CA ASP A 114 -8.64 -14.90 -12.69
C ASP A 114 -7.73 -15.77 -13.56
N GLU A 115 -7.51 -15.38 -14.82
CA GLU A 115 -6.56 -16.03 -15.74
C GLU A 115 -5.13 -15.94 -15.20
N LEU A 116 -4.70 -14.76 -14.75
CA LEU A 116 -3.38 -14.54 -14.14
C LEU A 116 -3.16 -15.40 -12.90
N ARG A 117 -4.23 -15.64 -12.12
CA ARG A 117 -4.18 -16.58 -10.98
C ARG A 117 -4.00 -18.04 -11.44
N ALA A 118 -4.55 -18.41 -12.59
CA ALA A 118 -4.68 -19.80 -13.02
C ALA A 118 -3.50 -20.31 -13.86
N GLU A 119 -2.81 -19.46 -14.63
CA GLU A 119 -1.98 -19.93 -15.76
C GLU A 119 -0.47 -19.66 -15.67
N ALA A 120 0.03 -19.00 -14.62
CA ALA A 120 1.44 -18.60 -14.55
C ALA A 120 2.15 -19.01 -13.22
N PRO A 121 3.48 -19.23 -13.25
CA PRO A 121 4.29 -19.09 -12.05
C PRO A 121 3.97 -17.74 -11.38
N PRO A 122 3.95 -17.65 -10.03
CA PRO A 122 3.60 -16.42 -9.33
C PRO A 122 4.36 -15.18 -9.84
N GLU A 123 5.63 -15.34 -10.19
CA GLU A 123 6.49 -14.29 -10.71
C GLU A 123 5.99 -13.71 -12.05
N ASP A 124 5.62 -14.55 -13.01
CA ASP A 124 5.10 -14.11 -14.30
C ASP A 124 3.72 -13.45 -14.13
N ALA A 125 2.88 -14.05 -13.27
CA ALA A 125 1.53 -13.53 -12.95
C ALA A 125 1.58 -12.12 -12.33
N ILE A 126 2.52 -11.89 -11.40
CA ILE A 126 2.69 -10.60 -10.73
C ILE A 126 3.14 -9.54 -11.72
N TYR A 127 4.08 -9.88 -12.60
CA TYR A 127 4.55 -8.97 -13.64
C TYR A 127 3.40 -8.57 -14.57
N GLU A 128 2.67 -9.53 -15.12
CA GLU A 128 1.54 -9.27 -16.02
C GLU A 128 0.41 -8.51 -15.31
N PHE A 129 0.12 -8.86 -14.04
CA PHE A 129 -0.79 -8.08 -13.21
C PHE A 129 -0.37 -6.61 -13.11
N GLY A 130 0.92 -6.36 -12.87
CA GLY A 130 1.46 -5.01 -12.73
C GLY A 130 1.24 -4.15 -13.97
N GLU A 131 1.49 -4.71 -15.16
CA GLU A 131 1.27 -4.03 -16.45
C GLU A 131 -0.22 -3.70 -16.66
N HIS A 132 -1.11 -4.67 -16.45
CA HIS A 132 -2.55 -4.45 -16.56
C HIS A 132 -3.08 -3.46 -15.53
N PHE A 133 -2.61 -3.54 -14.28
CA PHE A 133 -3.10 -2.67 -13.22
C PHE A 133 -2.63 -1.24 -13.41
N LEU A 134 -1.40 -1.05 -13.88
CA LEU A 134 -0.87 0.26 -14.22
C LEU A 134 -1.70 0.90 -15.35
N ALA A 135 -2.00 0.16 -16.41
CA ALA A 135 -2.79 0.65 -17.54
C ALA A 135 -4.27 0.88 -17.19
N ASP A 136 -4.96 -0.11 -16.64
CA ASP A 136 -6.42 -0.11 -16.50
C ASP A 136 -6.91 0.58 -15.22
N VAL A 137 -6.05 0.73 -14.22
CA VAL A 137 -6.41 1.32 -12.92
C VAL A 137 -5.64 2.59 -12.66
N VAL A 138 -4.31 2.56 -12.71
CA VAL A 138 -3.51 3.70 -12.23
C VAL A 138 -3.50 4.87 -13.23
N ALA A 139 -3.13 4.62 -14.48
CA ALA A 139 -3.04 5.63 -15.53
C ALA A 139 -4.41 6.28 -15.80
N ASN A 140 -5.47 5.48 -15.72
CA ASN A 140 -6.85 5.92 -15.94
C ASN A 140 -7.55 6.46 -14.66
N ASP A 141 -6.84 6.65 -13.54
CA ASP A 141 -7.42 7.24 -12.33
C ASP A 141 -7.13 8.76 -12.27
N PRO A 142 -8.06 9.61 -12.73
CA PRO A 142 -7.85 11.06 -12.75
C PRO A 142 -7.96 11.70 -11.35
N VAL A 143 -8.19 10.90 -10.31
CA VAL A 143 -8.50 11.38 -8.96
C VAL A 143 -7.37 11.08 -7.98
N TYR A 144 -6.81 9.86 -8.01
CA TYR A 144 -5.77 9.43 -7.06
C TYR A 144 -4.47 9.10 -7.77
N CYS A 145 -4.39 7.89 -8.34
CA CYS A 145 -3.10 7.31 -8.68
C CYS A 145 -2.46 8.04 -9.87
N GLY A 146 -3.25 8.35 -10.91
CA GLY A 146 -2.79 9.15 -12.04
C GLY A 146 -2.32 10.54 -11.63
N ARG A 147 -3.04 11.23 -10.71
CA ARG A 147 -2.57 12.53 -10.19
C ARG A 147 -1.25 12.41 -9.45
N ILE A 148 -1.07 11.38 -8.62
CA ILE A 148 0.18 11.17 -7.91
C ILE A 148 1.35 10.95 -8.88
N LEU A 149 1.14 10.15 -9.93
CA LEU A 149 2.15 9.97 -10.98
C LEU A 149 2.50 11.32 -11.64
N THR A 150 1.50 12.13 -11.99
CA THR A 150 1.70 13.48 -12.53
C THR A 150 2.50 14.38 -11.57
N LEU A 151 2.19 14.34 -10.26
CA LEU A 151 2.92 15.13 -9.24
C LEU A 151 4.38 14.73 -9.15
N LEU A 152 4.65 13.44 -9.23
CA LEU A 152 5.99 12.90 -9.17
C LEU A 152 6.73 13.05 -10.51
N GLY A 153 6.04 13.55 -11.55
CA GLY A 153 6.61 13.73 -12.88
C GLY A 153 6.91 12.42 -13.59
N ILE A 154 6.14 11.38 -13.28
CA ILE A 154 6.29 10.03 -13.84
C ILE A 154 5.12 9.79 -14.79
N GLU A 155 5.40 9.54 -16.05
CA GLU A 155 4.39 9.02 -16.97
C GLU A 155 4.21 7.51 -16.72
N ALA A 156 3.02 6.96 -17.03
CA ALA A 156 2.74 5.56 -16.74
C ALA A 156 3.75 4.62 -17.44
N GLU A 157 4.14 4.94 -18.67
CA GLU A 157 5.13 4.19 -19.45
C GLU A 157 6.53 4.23 -18.82
N ASP A 158 6.84 5.30 -18.10
CA ASP A 158 8.14 5.49 -17.42
C ASP A 158 8.19 4.86 -16.02
N PHE A 159 7.02 4.56 -15.43
CA PHE A 159 6.93 3.98 -14.09
C PHE A 159 7.79 2.71 -13.95
N ARG A 160 7.88 1.91 -15.00
CA ARG A 160 8.69 0.68 -15.02
C ARG A 160 10.15 0.94 -14.69
N GLN A 161 10.75 1.99 -15.26
CA GLN A 161 12.16 2.33 -15.06
C GLN A 161 12.39 3.21 -13.83
N SER A 162 11.33 3.51 -13.08
CA SER A 162 11.37 4.46 -11.98
C SER A 162 11.93 3.84 -10.69
N SER A 163 12.24 4.69 -9.71
CA SER A 163 12.59 4.30 -8.33
C SER A 163 11.37 4.34 -7.41
N PHE A 164 10.16 4.16 -7.96
CA PHE A 164 8.91 4.29 -7.22
C PHE A 164 8.28 2.93 -6.94
N CYS A 165 7.67 2.83 -5.77
CA CYS A 165 6.78 1.76 -5.37
C CYS A 165 5.41 2.35 -5.09
N PHE A 166 4.36 1.78 -5.65
CA PHE A 166 2.98 2.09 -5.30
C PHE A 166 2.34 0.87 -4.64
N GLY A 167 1.72 1.07 -3.49
CA GLY A 167 1.07 -0.01 -2.77
C GLY A 167 0.04 0.50 -1.80
N ASP A 168 -0.52 -0.43 -1.03
CA ASP A 168 -1.50 -0.11 -0.01
C ASP A 168 -1.19 -0.79 1.33
N VAL A 169 -1.65 -0.16 2.42
CA VAL A 169 -1.54 -0.74 3.76
C VAL A 169 -2.34 -2.04 3.87
N CYS A 170 -3.54 -2.07 3.29
CA CYS A 170 -4.39 -3.27 3.24
C CYS A 170 -4.41 -3.77 1.79
N LYS A 171 -3.73 -4.89 1.53
CA LYS A 171 -3.59 -5.46 0.17
C LYS A 171 -4.91 -6.05 -0.39
N ALA A 172 -5.96 -6.08 0.41
CA ALA A 172 -7.27 -6.53 0.03
C ALA A 172 -8.30 -5.41 0.23
N SER A 173 -8.96 -4.99 -0.85
CA SER A 173 -9.93 -3.89 -0.79
C SER A 173 -11.17 -4.32 -0.02
N LEU A 174 -11.49 -3.64 1.08
CA LEU A 174 -12.74 -3.89 1.82
C LEU A 174 -13.92 -3.15 1.19
N VAL A 175 -14.99 -3.90 0.93
CA VAL A 175 -16.23 -3.36 0.36
C VAL A 175 -17.42 -3.74 1.23
N ARG A 176 -18.44 -2.88 1.26
CA ARG A 176 -19.78 -3.28 1.71
C ARG A 176 -20.55 -3.82 0.52
N VAL A 177 -21.04 -5.03 0.68
CA VAL A 177 -21.89 -5.72 -0.30
C VAL A 177 -23.18 -4.94 -0.49
N GLY A 178 -23.47 -4.52 -1.71
CA GLY A 178 -24.68 -3.78 -2.05
C GLY A 178 -25.85 -4.68 -2.43
N ASP A 179 -27.00 -4.05 -2.65
CA ASP A 179 -28.15 -4.70 -3.30
C ASP A 179 -27.89 -4.90 -4.80
N LEU A 180 -28.68 -5.80 -5.40
CA LEU A 180 -28.71 -5.99 -6.86
C LEU A 180 -29.61 -4.92 -7.49
N ALA A 181 -29.04 -4.14 -8.42
CA ALA A 181 -29.76 -3.20 -9.26
C ALA A 181 -29.51 -3.56 -10.74
N ASN A 182 -30.58 -3.83 -11.49
CA ASN A 182 -30.51 -4.25 -12.90
C ASN A 182 -29.59 -5.47 -13.14
N GLY A 183 -29.61 -6.44 -12.23
CA GLY A 183 -28.75 -7.63 -12.29
C GLY A 183 -27.33 -7.43 -11.76
N ASN A 184 -26.93 -6.18 -11.46
CA ASN A 184 -25.60 -5.85 -10.99
C ASN A 184 -25.58 -5.49 -9.51
N ARG A 185 -24.67 -6.09 -8.74
CA ARG A 185 -24.43 -5.69 -7.35
C ARG A 185 -23.69 -4.34 -7.28
N LEU A 186 -24.13 -3.43 -6.40
CA LEU A 186 -23.55 -2.09 -6.22
C LEU A 186 -22.80 -1.96 -4.89
N ASP A 187 -21.57 -2.44 -4.85
CA ASP A 187 -20.76 -2.43 -3.63
C ASP A 187 -20.23 -1.03 -3.29
N ALA A 188 -20.14 -0.72 -2.00
CA ALA A 188 -19.70 0.58 -1.50
C ALA A 188 -18.32 0.48 -0.81
N PRO A 189 -17.29 1.21 -1.30
CA PRO A 189 -16.01 1.34 -0.61
C PRO A 189 -16.06 2.42 0.48
N GLY A 190 -14.97 2.60 1.23
CA GLY A 190 -14.74 3.83 2.01
C GLY A 190 -14.14 3.65 3.41
N ASP A 191 -13.56 4.72 3.95
CA ASP A 191 -13.10 4.82 5.35
C ASP A 191 -14.13 4.33 6.38
N LYS A 192 -15.43 4.59 6.12
CA LYS A 192 -16.51 4.18 7.02
C LYS A 192 -16.60 2.65 7.12
N ILE A 193 -16.29 1.93 6.03
CA ILE A 193 -16.29 0.47 5.99
C ILE A 193 -15.15 -0.07 6.84
N VAL A 194 -13.94 0.47 6.67
CA VAL A 194 -12.76 0.12 7.49
C VAL A 194 -13.04 0.33 8.98
N ARG A 195 -13.66 1.45 9.36
CA ARG A 195 -14.01 1.72 10.77
C ARG A 195 -14.99 0.71 11.37
N GLN A 196 -15.89 0.17 10.56
CA GLN A 196 -16.89 -0.81 11.02
C GLN A 196 -16.34 -2.24 11.06
N ALA A 197 -15.42 -2.57 10.16
CA ALA A 197 -14.76 -3.88 10.08
C ALA A 197 -13.28 -3.79 10.47
N PHE A 198 -12.95 -2.99 11.49
CA PHE A 198 -11.57 -2.65 11.82
C PHE A 198 -10.71 -3.87 12.18
N GLU A 199 -11.26 -4.84 12.90
CA GLU A 199 -10.53 -6.07 13.25
C GLU A 199 -10.17 -6.89 12.00
N MET A 200 -11.11 -7.02 11.04
CA MET A 200 -10.86 -7.68 9.77
C MET A 200 -9.79 -6.93 8.97
N TYR A 201 -9.90 -5.61 8.86
CA TYR A 201 -8.90 -4.76 8.21
C TYR A 201 -7.51 -5.02 8.79
N ASN A 202 -7.36 -4.99 10.11
CA ASN A 202 -6.05 -5.18 10.75
C ASN A 202 -5.46 -6.57 10.54
N ASN A 203 -6.29 -7.61 10.46
CA ASN A 203 -5.83 -8.95 10.12
C ASN A 203 -5.29 -9.05 8.68
N LEU A 204 -5.68 -8.11 7.81
CA LEU A 204 -5.24 -8.01 6.42
C LEU A 204 -4.10 -7.01 6.23
N VAL A 205 -3.77 -6.22 7.26
CA VAL A 205 -2.56 -5.39 7.29
C VAL A 205 -1.37 -6.26 7.67
N ARG A 206 -0.37 -6.32 6.79
CA ARG A 206 0.85 -7.10 6.98
C ARG A 206 2.02 -6.17 7.29
N ALA A 207 2.26 -6.00 8.59
CA ALA A 207 3.25 -5.06 9.10
C ALA A 207 4.67 -5.39 8.63
N ASP A 208 5.01 -6.68 8.52
CA ASP A 208 6.26 -7.19 7.99
C ASP A 208 6.49 -6.75 6.54
N TRP A 209 5.53 -7.00 5.64
CA TRP A 209 5.63 -6.59 4.23
C TRP A 209 5.78 -5.07 4.09
N LEU A 210 4.98 -4.30 4.82
CA LEU A 210 5.05 -2.83 4.79
C LEU A 210 6.38 -2.32 5.35
N TYR A 211 6.88 -2.91 6.43
CA TYR A 211 8.18 -2.55 6.99
C TYR A 211 9.31 -2.78 5.98
N ASP A 212 9.33 -3.95 5.35
CA ASP A 212 10.38 -4.28 4.38
C ASP A 212 10.35 -3.35 3.16
N ARG A 213 9.15 -2.89 2.74
CA ARG A 213 9.03 -1.82 1.72
C ARG A 213 9.54 -0.48 2.21
N MET A 214 9.20 -0.09 3.44
CA MET A 214 9.60 1.20 3.99
C MET A 214 11.11 1.32 4.12
N ILE A 215 11.82 0.25 4.51
CA ILE A 215 13.29 0.30 4.66
C ILE A 215 14.03 0.30 3.31
N GLN A 216 13.39 -0.17 2.24
CA GLN A 216 13.88 -0.05 0.85
C GLN A 216 13.69 1.37 0.30
N ALA A 217 12.79 2.16 0.89
CA ALA A 217 12.54 3.54 0.51
C ALA A 217 13.41 4.53 1.29
N ASP A 218 13.65 5.68 0.70
CA ASP A 218 14.22 6.84 1.36
C ASP A 218 13.11 7.79 1.82
N VAL A 219 12.06 7.89 1.00
CA VAL A 219 10.86 8.67 1.29
C VAL A 219 9.61 7.79 1.20
N VAL A 220 8.71 7.94 2.18
CA VAL A 220 7.39 7.30 2.22
C VAL A 220 6.31 8.37 2.12
N ILE A 221 5.38 8.21 1.20
CA ILE A 221 4.25 9.12 0.99
C ILE A 221 2.96 8.38 1.38
N PRO A 222 2.47 8.54 2.63
CA PRO A 222 1.17 8.02 3.00
C PRO A 222 0.04 8.90 2.44
N LEU A 223 -0.91 8.25 1.79
CA LEU A 223 -2.09 8.92 1.24
C LEU A 223 -3.23 8.92 2.27
N GLY A 224 -3.28 10.02 3.02
CA GLY A 224 -4.28 10.25 4.04
C GLY A 224 -4.02 9.53 5.37
N TYR A 225 -4.91 9.84 6.31
CA TYR A 225 -4.79 9.54 7.73
C TYR A 225 -4.55 8.05 8.05
N LEU A 226 -5.30 7.15 7.41
CA LEU A 226 -5.20 5.73 7.72
C LEU A 226 -3.86 5.15 7.28
N ALA A 227 -3.36 5.55 6.11
CA ALA A 227 -2.07 5.08 5.60
C ALA A 227 -0.93 5.53 6.51
N GLU A 228 -0.90 6.82 6.85
CA GLU A 228 0.12 7.44 7.70
C GLU A 228 0.23 6.72 9.05
N GLN A 229 -0.90 6.57 9.75
CA GLN A 229 -0.90 5.96 11.08
C GLN A 229 -0.47 4.51 11.06
N ASN A 230 -0.96 3.74 10.09
CA ASN A 230 -0.62 2.32 10.02
C ASN A 230 0.84 2.12 9.64
N LEU A 231 1.39 2.91 8.71
CA LEU A 231 2.81 2.81 8.34
C LEU A 231 3.73 3.15 9.51
N ALA A 232 3.47 4.25 10.23
CA ALA A 232 4.25 4.60 11.42
C ALA A 232 4.16 3.50 12.50
N ALA A 233 2.97 2.94 12.72
CA ALA A 233 2.76 1.88 13.69
C ALA A 233 3.46 0.56 13.28
N CYS A 234 3.38 0.19 12.00
CA CYS A 234 4.08 -0.97 11.44
C CYS A 234 5.59 -0.80 11.57
N PHE A 235 6.11 0.38 11.20
CA PHE A 235 7.54 0.68 11.30
C PHE A 235 8.07 0.46 12.70
N PHE A 236 7.37 1.01 13.70
CA PHE A 236 7.77 0.88 15.09
C PHE A 236 7.69 -0.56 15.60
N ALA A 237 6.56 -1.24 15.35
CA ALA A 237 6.34 -2.59 15.87
C ALA A 237 7.31 -3.60 15.27
N GLU A 238 7.54 -3.53 13.96
CA GLU A 238 8.49 -4.40 13.28
C GLU A 238 9.92 -4.06 13.66
N SER A 239 10.26 -2.78 13.82
CA SER A 239 11.60 -2.42 14.27
C SER A 239 11.91 -3.02 15.65
N ARG A 240 10.96 -2.92 16.58
CA ARG A 240 11.07 -3.54 17.91
C ARG A 240 11.12 -5.06 17.85
N ARG A 241 10.28 -5.68 17.02
CA ARG A 241 10.23 -7.14 16.83
C ARG A 241 11.58 -7.68 16.33
N ARG A 242 12.25 -6.92 15.46
CA ARG A 242 13.57 -7.24 14.91
C ARG A 242 14.73 -6.86 15.85
N GLY A 243 14.42 -6.31 17.02
CA GLY A 243 15.39 -6.10 18.10
C GLY A 243 16.10 -4.75 18.08
N HIS A 244 15.65 -3.79 17.26
CA HIS A 244 16.26 -2.46 17.25
C HIS A 244 16.08 -1.78 18.61
N GLN A 245 17.20 -1.27 19.12
CA GLN A 245 17.27 -0.69 20.47
C GLN A 245 16.75 0.74 20.47
N GLU A 246 17.12 1.51 19.44
CA GLU A 246 16.64 2.85 19.21
C GLU A 246 15.61 2.86 18.08
N VAL A 247 14.42 3.38 18.37
CA VAL A 247 13.40 3.66 17.35
C VAL A 247 12.87 5.05 17.61
N VAL A 248 13.00 5.93 16.62
CA VAL A 248 12.61 7.33 16.70
C VAL A 248 11.49 7.60 15.70
N VAL A 249 10.43 8.26 16.19
CA VAL A 249 9.37 8.86 15.37
C VAL A 249 9.26 10.31 15.83
N ARG A 250 9.71 11.24 15.00
CA ARG A 250 9.71 12.69 15.31
C ARG A 250 9.13 13.50 14.15
N SER A 251 8.42 14.58 14.47
CA SER A 251 8.08 15.61 13.49
C SER A 251 9.33 16.45 13.18
N LEU A 252 9.54 16.77 11.91
CA LEU A 252 10.63 17.65 11.47
C LEU A 252 10.33 19.14 11.72
N LEU A 253 9.05 19.53 11.84
CA LEU A 253 8.67 20.88 12.24
C LEU A 253 8.69 21.08 13.77
N ASN A 254 8.55 19.99 14.53
CA ASN A 254 8.54 20.03 15.99
C ASN A 254 9.47 18.94 16.55
N GLU A 255 10.77 19.22 16.56
CA GLU A 255 11.81 18.27 17.00
C GLU A 255 11.63 17.78 18.45
N ASN A 256 10.93 18.55 19.28
CA ASN A 256 10.62 18.18 20.67
C ASN A 256 9.45 17.18 20.79
N LEU A 257 8.75 16.94 19.69
CA LEU A 257 7.59 16.05 19.65
C LEU A 257 8.04 14.61 19.37
N VAL A 258 8.41 13.91 20.44
CA VAL A 258 8.61 12.45 20.41
C VAL A 258 7.28 11.78 20.73
N VAL A 259 6.73 10.98 19.81
CA VAL A 259 5.48 10.27 20.05
C VAL A 259 5.76 9.05 20.94
N PRO A 260 5.26 8.99 22.19
CA PRO A 260 5.42 7.80 23.01
C PRO A 260 4.53 6.68 22.45
N LEU A 261 5.14 5.68 21.83
CA LEU A 261 4.42 4.53 21.27
C LEU A 261 4.27 3.45 22.36
N PRO A 262 3.04 3.04 22.74
CA PRO A 262 2.82 2.19 23.90
C PRO A 262 3.32 0.75 23.69
N ARG A 263 3.61 0.06 24.80
CA ARG A 263 4.07 -1.34 24.82
C ARG A 263 3.01 -2.29 24.23
N TYR A 264 3.31 -2.83 23.05
CA TYR A 264 3.01 -4.16 22.48
C TYR A 264 1.64 -4.87 22.66
N GLU A 265 0.65 -4.32 23.35
CA GLU A 265 -0.63 -5.01 23.52
C GLU A 265 -1.60 -4.64 22.40
N ARG A 266 -1.39 -5.30 21.25
CA ARG A 266 -2.13 -5.17 19.99
C ARG A 266 -2.04 -3.76 19.41
N LEU A 267 -1.30 -3.64 18.30
CA LEU A 267 -1.33 -2.51 17.36
C LEU A 267 -2.76 -2.02 16.99
N TYR A 268 -3.78 -2.80 17.33
CA TYR A 268 -5.08 -2.84 16.69
C TYR A 268 -6.26 -2.94 17.66
N SER A 269 -6.10 -2.51 18.92
CA SER A 269 -7.29 -2.29 19.75
C SER A 269 -7.97 -0.97 19.37
N SER A 270 -9.30 -0.93 19.34
CA SER A 270 -10.06 0.32 19.18
C SER A 270 -9.65 1.41 20.19
N ARG A 271 -9.14 0.99 21.37
CA ARG A 271 -8.56 1.85 22.41
C ARG A 271 -7.22 2.46 22.01
N TYR A 272 -6.37 1.76 21.25
CA TYR A 272 -5.07 2.26 20.75
C TYR A 272 -5.27 3.42 19.77
N LEU A 273 -6.13 3.25 18.76
CA LEU A 273 -6.48 4.33 17.84
C LEU A 273 -7.23 5.48 18.52
N HIS A 274 -8.04 5.22 19.55
CA HIS A 274 -8.67 6.29 20.34
C HIS A 274 -7.63 7.11 21.12
N ARG A 275 -6.55 6.49 21.63
CA ARG A 275 -5.44 7.23 22.27
C ARG A 275 -4.64 8.03 21.24
N LEU A 276 -4.36 7.47 20.06
CA LEU A 276 -3.73 8.20 18.95
C LEU A 276 -4.62 9.33 18.39
N ARG A 277 -5.95 9.20 18.47
CA ARG A 277 -6.92 10.27 18.15
C ARG A 277 -6.97 11.39 19.19
N ASN A 278 -6.74 11.07 20.48
CA ASN A 278 -6.77 12.04 21.58
C ASN A 278 -5.43 12.74 21.79
N LEU A 279 -4.35 12.18 21.25
CA LEU A 279 -3.16 12.93 20.91
C LEU A 279 -3.58 13.92 19.81
N THR A 280 -3.73 15.20 20.16
CA THR A 280 -3.95 16.35 19.27
C THR A 280 -2.76 16.59 18.32
N PHE A 281 -2.36 15.55 17.57
CA PHE A 281 -1.16 15.48 16.73
C PHE A 281 -1.52 15.65 15.25
N TRP A 282 -2.53 16.47 14.98
CA TRP A 282 -3.09 16.61 13.64
C TRP A 282 -3.19 18.09 13.27
N ARG A 283 -2.04 18.63 12.82
CA ARG A 283 -1.93 19.89 12.06
C ARG A 283 -1.15 19.74 10.75
N GLY A 284 -0.79 18.53 10.32
CA GLY A 284 -0.28 18.27 8.96
C GLY A 284 -1.30 18.59 7.85
N MET A 285 -2.55 18.93 8.21
CA MET A 285 -3.52 19.52 7.30
C MET A 285 -3.36 21.02 7.06
N GLU A 286 -2.65 21.75 7.93
CA GLU A 286 -2.43 23.20 7.78
C GLU A 286 -1.06 23.49 7.13
N ASN A 287 -0.04 22.66 7.38
CA ASN A 287 1.30 22.84 6.84
C ASN A 287 1.77 21.58 6.11
N VAL A 288 1.82 21.65 4.78
CA VAL A 288 2.38 20.64 3.86
C VAL A 288 3.87 20.35 4.17
N GLU A 289 4.51 21.21 4.97
CA GLU A 289 5.89 21.09 5.40
C GLU A 289 6.11 20.08 6.54
N ASP A 290 5.05 19.60 7.22
CA ASP A 290 5.22 18.63 8.31
C ASP A 290 5.54 17.25 7.75
N ALA A 291 6.73 16.78 8.08
CA ALA A 291 7.23 15.47 7.71
C ALA A 291 7.71 14.74 8.97
N TRP A 292 7.61 13.43 8.95
CA TRP A 292 8.04 12.58 10.05
C TRP A 292 9.36 11.92 9.70
N LEU A 293 10.28 11.92 10.65
CA LEU A 293 11.45 11.06 10.57
C LEU A 293 11.17 9.76 11.31
N LEU A 294 11.26 8.66 10.58
CA LEU A 294 11.22 7.30 11.11
C LEU A 294 12.65 6.76 11.06
N ARG A 295 13.22 6.45 12.23
CA ARG A 295 14.60 5.97 12.31
C ARG A 295 14.71 4.77 13.23
N ASN A 296 15.51 3.80 12.82
CA ASN A 296 15.98 2.72 13.70
C ASN A 296 17.52 2.60 13.59
N ASP A 297 18.09 1.52 14.12
CA ASP A 297 19.54 1.33 14.18
C ASP A 297 20.19 1.27 12.77
N ASP A 298 19.44 0.88 11.73
CA ASP A 298 19.98 0.59 10.40
C ASP A 298 19.54 1.59 9.32
N LYS A 299 18.36 2.19 9.48
CA LYS A 299 17.72 2.99 8.43
C LYS A 299 17.03 4.23 8.99
N GLU A 300 17.14 5.29 8.22
CA GLU A 300 16.33 6.50 8.35
C GLU A 300 15.43 6.62 7.12
N VAL A 301 14.15 6.92 7.37
CA VAL A 301 13.10 7.08 6.35
C VAL A 301 12.33 8.35 6.65
N VAL A 302 12.15 9.19 5.63
CA VAL A 302 11.34 10.40 5.73
C VAL A 302 9.92 10.08 5.27
N MET A 303 8.95 10.19 6.16
CA MET A 303 7.54 10.03 5.83
C MET A 303 6.89 11.40 5.63
N ARG A 304 6.37 11.68 4.42
CA ARG A 304 5.76 12.96 4.02
C ARG A 304 4.26 12.77 3.75
N PRO A 305 3.38 13.02 4.73
CA PRO A 305 1.95 12.79 4.56
C PRO A 305 1.32 13.73 3.54
N VAL A 306 0.42 13.17 2.72
CA VAL A 306 -0.35 13.95 1.75
C VAL A 306 -1.85 13.78 2.07
N PRO A 307 -2.64 14.87 2.06
CA PRO A 307 -4.07 14.77 2.36
C PRO A 307 -4.79 13.95 1.31
N HIS A 308 -5.80 13.20 1.73
CA HIS A 308 -6.60 12.38 0.84
C HIS A 308 -7.41 13.27 -0.15
N PRO A 309 -7.37 13.03 -1.48
CA PRO A 309 -8.07 13.84 -2.48
C PRO A 309 -9.55 14.12 -2.21
N GLN A 310 -10.30 13.14 -1.74
CA GLN A 310 -11.72 13.34 -1.39
C GLN A 310 -11.94 14.28 -0.19
N ARG A 311 -10.97 14.41 0.70
CA ARG A 311 -11.08 15.25 1.90
C ARG A 311 -10.54 16.65 1.70
N ASN A 312 -9.57 16.81 0.81
CA ASN A 312 -9.00 18.10 0.48
C ASN A 312 -8.81 18.25 -1.04
N PRO A 313 -9.91 18.32 -1.82
CA PRO A 313 -9.80 18.42 -3.27
C PRO A 313 -9.05 19.68 -3.71
N GLN A 314 -9.13 20.77 -2.92
CA GLN A 314 -8.44 22.03 -3.21
C GLN A 314 -6.93 21.85 -3.28
N PHE A 315 -6.32 21.13 -2.34
CA PHE A 315 -4.89 20.78 -2.39
C PHE A 315 -4.50 20.14 -3.73
N TRP A 316 -5.34 19.23 -4.24
CA TRP A 316 -5.08 18.49 -5.47
C TRP A 316 -5.46 19.25 -6.75
N HIS A 317 -6.00 20.46 -6.61
CA HIS A 317 -6.33 21.36 -7.71
C HIS A 317 -5.44 22.61 -7.70
N ASP A 318 -4.52 22.72 -6.75
CA ASP A 318 -3.58 23.82 -6.62
C ASP A 318 -2.32 23.51 -7.44
N GLU A 319 -2.38 23.76 -8.75
CA GLU A 319 -1.28 23.50 -9.68
C GLU A 319 0.03 24.20 -9.28
N GLU A 320 -0.03 25.35 -8.59
CA GLU A 320 1.15 26.08 -8.12
C GLU A 320 1.82 25.32 -6.96
N LEU A 321 1.05 24.90 -5.96
CA LEU A 321 1.53 24.07 -4.86
C LEU A 321 2.11 22.74 -5.36
N LEU A 322 1.41 22.09 -6.28
CA LEU A 322 1.81 20.81 -6.86
C LEU A 322 3.10 20.95 -7.69
N THR A 323 3.24 22.04 -8.44
CA THR A 323 4.48 22.37 -9.16
C THR A 323 5.63 22.66 -8.20
N ALA A 324 5.38 23.40 -7.12
CA ALA A 324 6.39 23.68 -6.11
C ALA A 324 6.86 22.40 -5.39
N LEU A 325 5.92 21.50 -5.07
CA LEU A 325 6.24 20.18 -4.51
C LEU A 325 7.08 19.35 -5.49
N ARG A 326 6.70 19.32 -6.77
CA ARG A 326 7.47 18.65 -7.82
C ARG A 326 8.87 19.23 -7.98
N GLN A 327 9.00 20.55 -8.00
CA GLN A 327 10.29 21.23 -8.15
C GLN A 327 11.21 20.94 -6.97
N ARG A 328 10.68 21.04 -5.75
CA ARG A 328 11.40 20.67 -4.53
C ARG A 328 11.78 19.20 -4.52
N TRP A 329 10.87 18.33 -4.99
CA TRP A 329 11.15 16.92 -5.16
C TRP A 329 12.32 16.69 -6.10
N ILE A 330 12.36 17.38 -7.23
CA ILE A 330 13.47 17.32 -8.18
C ILE A 330 14.76 17.81 -7.52
N GLU A 331 14.74 18.94 -6.82
CA GLU A 331 15.91 19.53 -6.15
C GLU A 331 16.48 18.68 -5.00
N GLU A 332 15.62 17.98 -4.26
CA GLU A 332 16.04 17.14 -3.13
C GLU A 332 16.59 15.78 -3.59
N HIS A 333 16.28 15.33 -4.82
CA HIS A 333 16.45 13.92 -5.22
C HIS A 333 17.11 13.68 -6.59
N HIS A 334 17.46 14.73 -7.36
CA HIS A 334 18.21 14.67 -8.62
C HIS A 334 19.45 15.58 -8.59
#